data_AF-A0A210QPJ3-F1
#
_entry.id   AF-A0A210QPJ3-F1
#
_cell.length_a   1.000
_cell.length_b   1.000
_cell.length_c   1.000
_cell.angle_alpha   90.00
_cell.angle_beta   90.00
_cell.angle_gamma   90.00
#
_symmetry.space_group_name_H-M   'P 1'
#
loop_
_entity.id
_entity.type
_entity.pdbx_description
1 polymer ?
#
loop_
_entity_poly.entity_id
_entity_poly.type
_entity_poly.pdbx_seq_one_letter_code
_entity_poly.pdbx_strand_id
1 'polypeptide(L)'
;MTGSVNTATLLPYHVCRGFFCPWGGTCKVNQTTSQPYCECMRECPTQGRTSIVCGTNGVTYVSKCWLQKSSCERRIRVRVRHEEKCADMKLPEPCAGFVCEPPKVCQLGNERRPVCRCAETCPDTLELVCGSDGATYSNICRLEMEACRTMRDIRLHHSGKCQAVSGPNVNIVVQDEVEAYQGKKNVQYNHVKFPWQQTYFSASCLLAGRK
;
A
#
# COMPACT_ATOMS: atom_id res chain seq x y z
N MET A 1 -56.49 -44.10 -16.88
CA MET A 1 -56.63 -42.63 -16.86
C MET A 1 -55.35 -42.04 -17.46
N THR A 2 -55.33 -41.87 -18.77
CA THR A 2 -54.21 -41.27 -19.50
C THR A 2 -54.30 -39.75 -19.33
N GLY A 3 -53.54 -39.22 -18.37
CA GLY A 3 -53.44 -37.79 -18.14
C GLY A 3 -52.70 -37.14 -19.31
N SER A 4 -53.47 -36.52 -20.21
CA SER A 4 -52.96 -35.61 -21.22
C SER A 4 -52.27 -34.43 -20.53
N VAL A 5 -50.94 -34.38 -20.58
CA VAL A 5 -50.21 -33.15 -20.24
C VAL A 5 -50.36 -32.23 -21.45
N ASN A 6 -51.31 -31.31 -21.39
CA ASN A 6 -51.47 -30.26 -22.40
C ASN A 6 -50.17 -29.44 -22.49
N THR A 7 -49.40 -29.63 -23.56
CA THR A 7 -48.17 -28.88 -23.86
C THR A 7 -48.44 -27.52 -24.51
N ALA A 8 -49.52 -26.83 -24.08
CA ALA A 8 -49.87 -25.52 -24.59
C ALA A 8 -49.70 -24.46 -23.49
N THR A 9 -48.85 -23.47 -23.76
CA THR A 9 -48.61 -22.21 -23.02
C THR A 9 -47.66 -22.25 -21.82
N LEU A 10 -46.36 -22.48 -22.08
CA LEU A 10 -45.31 -21.92 -21.20
C LEU A 10 -45.33 -20.39 -21.36
N LEU A 11 -45.70 -19.68 -20.30
CA LEU A 11 -45.73 -18.21 -20.28
C LEU A 11 -44.36 -17.62 -20.67
N PRO A 12 -44.31 -16.49 -21.42
CA PRO A 12 -43.05 -15.89 -21.91
C PRO A 12 -42.04 -15.54 -20.80
N TYR A 13 -42.48 -15.51 -19.53
CA TYR A 13 -41.67 -15.21 -18.36
C TYR A 13 -40.60 -16.28 -18.02
N HIS A 14 -40.75 -17.52 -18.53
CA HIS A 14 -39.79 -18.59 -18.22
C HIS A 14 -38.57 -18.61 -19.13
N VAL A 15 -38.64 -18.04 -20.33
CA VAL A 15 -37.60 -18.18 -21.38
C VAL A 15 -36.27 -17.55 -20.96
N CYS A 16 -36.32 -16.42 -20.25
CA CYS A 16 -35.13 -15.75 -19.73
C CYS A 16 -34.72 -16.18 -18.32
N ARG A 17 -35.49 -17.05 -17.66
CA ARG A 17 -35.21 -17.47 -16.29
C ARG A 17 -33.97 -18.36 -16.27
N GLY A 18 -32.90 -17.90 -15.62
CA GLY A 18 -31.61 -18.60 -15.58
C GLY A 18 -30.76 -18.46 -16.84
N PHE A 19 -31.22 -17.72 -17.85
CA PHE A 19 -30.42 -17.42 -19.05
C PHE A 19 -29.39 -16.33 -18.72
N PHE A 20 -28.11 -16.69 -18.73
CA PHE A 20 -27.04 -15.76 -18.40
C PHE A 20 -26.60 -14.97 -19.63
N CYS A 21 -26.71 -13.64 -19.55
CA CYS A 21 -26.16 -12.76 -20.56
C CYS A 21 -24.74 -12.28 -20.21
N PRO A 22 -23.72 -12.67 -20.99
CA PRO A 22 -22.36 -12.21 -20.77
C PRO A 22 -22.22 -10.71 -21.05
N TRP A 23 -21.14 -10.13 -20.53
CA TRP A 23 -20.71 -8.74 -20.80
C TRP A 23 -21.73 -7.63 -20.45
N GLY A 24 -22.76 -7.93 -19.65
CA GLY A 24 -23.74 -6.94 -19.22
C GLY A 24 -24.96 -6.79 -20.14
N GLY A 25 -25.19 -7.72 -21.06
CA GLY A 25 -26.42 -7.78 -21.84
C GLY A 25 -27.64 -8.14 -21.00
N THR A 26 -28.84 -7.78 -21.48
CA THR A 26 -30.12 -8.18 -20.88
C THR A 26 -30.77 -9.26 -21.72
N CYS A 27 -31.35 -10.28 -21.09
CA CYS A 27 -32.07 -11.31 -21.81
C CYS A 27 -33.38 -10.76 -22.41
N LYS A 28 -33.63 -11.06 -23.67
CA LYS A 28 -34.84 -10.77 -24.43
C LYS A 28 -35.34 -12.04 -25.11
N VAL A 29 -36.63 -12.09 -25.41
CA VAL A 29 -37.26 -13.22 -26.10
C VAL A 29 -37.48 -12.85 -27.55
N ASN A 30 -37.05 -13.71 -28.48
CA ASN A 30 -37.41 -13.60 -29.87
C ASN A 30 -38.88 -14.03 -30.04
N GLN A 31 -39.73 -13.13 -30.54
CA GLN A 31 -41.18 -13.36 -30.63
C GLN A 31 -41.54 -14.45 -31.65
N THR A 32 -40.70 -14.68 -32.65
CA THR A 32 -40.94 -15.68 -33.70
C THR A 32 -40.46 -17.06 -33.28
N THR A 33 -39.26 -17.15 -32.71
CA THR A 33 -38.65 -18.45 -32.38
C THR A 33 -38.89 -18.87 -30.93
N SER A 34 -39.43 -17.98 -30.09
CA SER A 34 -39.53 -18.15 -28.64
C SER A 34 -38.19 -18.45 -27.95
N GLN A 35 -37.05 -18.12 -28.60
CA GLN A 35 -35.72 -18.34 -28.04
C GLN A 35 -35.21 -17.11 -27.28
N PRO A 36 -34.43 -17.30 -26.19
CA PRO A 36 -33.75 -16.21 -25.52
C PRO A 36 -32.57 -15.70 -26.34
N TYR A 37 -32.32 -14.40 -26.29
CA TYR A 37 -31.09 -13.78 -26.81
C TYR A 37 -30.65 -12.63 -25.89
N CYS A 38 -29.37 -12.28 -25.97
CA CYS A 38 -28.82 -11.15 -25.21
C CYS A 38 -28.85 -9.89 -26.05
N GLU A 39 -29.51 -8.86 -25.53
CA GLU A 39 -29.54 -7.52 -26.12
C GLU A 39 -28.69 -6.57 -25.28
N CYS A 40 -27.84 -5.78 -25.94
CA CYS A 40 -27.13 -4.70 -25.28
C CYS A 40 -28.05 -3.50 -25.05
N MET A 41 -27.88 -2.83 -23.93
CA MET A 41 -28.60 -1.60 -23.64
C MET A 41 -28.22 -0.53 -24.66
N ARG A 42 -29.22 0.05 -25.35
CA ARG A 42 -28.99 1.03 -26.43
C ARG A 42 -28.76 2.44 -25.90
N GLU A 43 -29.42 2.80 -24.81
CA GLU A 43 -29.42 4.16 -24.27
C GLU A 43 -29.16 4.17 -22.78
N CYS A 44 -28.42 5.18 -22.33
CA CYS A 44 -28.17 5.44 -20.92
C CYS A 44 -28.80 6.78 -20.53
N PRO A 45 -29.39 6.90 -19.33
CA PRO A 45 -29.95 8.17 -18.86
C PRO A 45 -28.90 9.28 -18.89
N THR A 46 -29.27 10.42 -19.48
CA THR A 46 -28.44 11.63 -19.54
C THR A 46 -28.81 12.66 -18.46
N GLN A 47 -29.99 12.50 -17.85
CA GLN A 47 -30.48 13.37 -16.78
C GLN A 47 -30.33 12.65 -15.43
N GLY A 48 -29.68 13.31 -14.46
CA GLY A 48 -29.47 12.81 -13.10
C GLY A 48 -28.01 12.81 -12.65
N ARG A 49 -27.76 12.27 -11.45
CA ARG A 49 -26.42 12.17 -10.87
C ARG A 49 -25.58 11.16 -11.66
N THR A 50 -24.55 11.62 -12.36
CA THR A 50 -23.57 10.77 -13.02
C THR A 50 -22.52 10.32 -12.00
N SER A 51 -22.50 9.03 -11.68
CA SER A 51 -21.42 8.41 -10.89
C SER A 51 -20.32 7.95 -11.84
N ILE A 52 -19.31 8.79 -12.05
CA ILE A 52 -18.14 8.43 -12.87
C ILE A 52 -17.48 7.19 -12.25
N VAL A 53 -17.07 6.25 -13.10
CA VAL A 53 -16.40 5.01 -12.67
C VAL A 53 -15.17 4.72 -13.52
N CYS A 54 -14.14 4.16 -12.89
CA CYS A 54 -13.00 3.59 -13.58
C CYS A 54 -13.26 2.12 -13.90
N GLY A 55 -13.11 1.73 -15.16
CA GLY A 55 -13.21 0.33 -15.58
C GLY A 55 -11.94 -0.47 -15.27
N THR A 56 -12.08 -1.79 -15.14
CA THR A 56 -10.95 -2.71 -15.03
C THR A 56 -10.00 -2.69 -16.22
N ASN A 57 -10.44 -2.13 -17.35
CA ASN A 57 -9.66 -1.88 -18.56
C ASN A 57 -8.93 -0.52 -18.55
N GLY A 58 -8.96 0.24 -17.44
CA GLY A 58 -8.31 1.54 -17.33
C GLY A 58 -9.04 2.68 -18.05
N VAL A 59 -10.26 2.44 -18.55
CA VAL A 59 -11.08 3.47 -19.21
C VAL A 59 -12.04 4.09 -18.20
N THR A 60 -12.17 5.42 -18.22
CA THR A 60 -13.14 6.15 -17.40
C THR A 60 -14.49 6.19 -18.12
N TYR A 61 -15.56 5.85 -17.40
CA TYR A 61 -16.92 5.90 -17.90
C TYR A 61 -17.72 6.93 -17.11
N VAL A 62 -18.53 7.74 -17.81
CA VAL A 62 -19.35 8.80 -17.18
C VAL A 62 -20.45 8.25 -16.28
N SER A 63 -20.83 6.97 -16.43
CA SER A 63 -21.63 6.23 -15.47
C SER A 63 -21.43 4.73 -15.59
N LYS A 64 -21.87 3.98 -14.57
CA LYS A 64 -21.91 2.51 -14.61
C LYS A 64 -22.75 1.96 -15.78
N CYS A 65 -23.78 2.70 -16.20
CA CYS A 65 -24.58 2.36 -17.39
C CYS A 65 -23.71 2.35 -18.65
N TRP A 66 -22.94 3.43 -18.87
CA TRP A 66 -22.05 3.53 -20.03
C TRP A 66 -20.94 2.46 -20.02
N LEU A 67 -20.46 2.08 -18.84
CA LEU A 67 -19.55 0.95 -18.69
C LEU A 67 -20.19 -0.37 -19.15
N GLN A 68 -21.41 -0.68 -18.68
CA GLN A 68 -22.12 -1.91 -19.05
C GLN A 68 -22.48 -1.95 -20.54
N LYS A 69 -22.97 -0.83 -21.09
CA LYS A 69 -23.23 -0.68 -22.53
C LYS A 69 -21.98 -0.99 -23.36
N SER A 70 -20.87 -0.32 -23.05
CA SER A 70 -19.59 -0.52 -23.75
C SER A 70 -19.05 -1.94 -23.58
N SER A 71 -19.17 -2.52 -22.38
CA SER A 71 -18.80 -3.91 -22.08
C SER A 71 -19.55 -4.87 -23.00
N CYS A 72 -20.87 -4.69 -23.14
CA CYS A 72 -21.73 -5.54 -23.94
C CYS A 72 -21.46 -5.40 -25.45
N GLU A 73 -21.44 -4.16 -25.96
CA GLU A 73 -21.24 -3.87 -27.38
C GLU A 73 -19.88 -4.37 -27.88
N ARG A 74 -18.85 -4.26 -27.04
CA ARG A 74 -17.49 -4.70 -27.37
C ARG A 74 -17.19 -6.15 -27.00
N ARG A 75 -18.14 -6.86 -26.38
CA ARG A 75 -18.00 -8.25 -25.89
C ARG A 75 -16.75 -8.48 -25.03
N ILE A 76 -16.44 -7.52 -24.17
CA ILE A 76 -15.35 -7.60 -23.19
C ILE A 76 -15.92 -7.49 -21.79
N ARG A 77 -15.35 -8.19 -20.81
CA ARG A 77 -15.81 -8.12 -19.42
C ARG A 77 -15.12 -6.96 -18.72
N VAL A 78 -15.76 -5.79 -18.71
CA VAL A 78 -15.31 -4.63 -17.93
C VAL A 78 -16.11 -4.58 -16.65
N ARG A 79 -15.44 -4.49 -15.50
CA ARG A 79 -16.07 -4.25 -14.19
C ARG A 79 -15.68 -2.87 -13.70
N VAL A 80 -16.41 -2.33 -12.74
CA VAL A 80 -15.95 -1.14 -12.01
C VAL A 80 -14.73 -1.56 -11.18
N ARG A 81 -13.62 -0.85 -11.36
CA ARG A 81 -12.41 -0.94 -10.52
C ARG A 81 -12.57 -0.06 -9.28
N HIS A 82 -12.98 1.20 -9.46
CA HIS A 82 -13.31 2.15 -8.37
C HIS A 82 -14.25 3.26 -8.88
N GLU A 83 -14.86 4.01 -7.97
CA GLU A 83 -15.89 5.03 -8.25
C GLU A 83 -15.34 6.45 -8.43
N GLU A 84 -14.28 6.59 -9.24
CA GLU A 84 -13.67 7.88 -9.62
C GLU A 84 -13.11 7.76 -11.06
N LYS A 85 -12.52 8.82 -11.62
CA LYS A 85 -11.82 8.70 -12.92
C LYS A 85 -10.60 7.80 -12.74
N CYS A 86 -10.24 7.04 -13.79
CA CYS A 86 -9.03 6.22 -13.74
C CYS A 86 -7.74 7.06 -13.56
N ALA A 87 -7.74 8.30 -14.04
CA ALA A 87 -6.62 9.23 -13.84
C ALA A 87 -6.51 9.74 -12.40
N ASP A 88 -7.62 9.76 -11.67
CA ASP A 88 -7.68 10.20 -10.26
C ASP A 88 -7.34 9.05 -9.31
N MET A 89 -7.07 7.85 -9.85
CA MET A 89 -6.53 6.73 -9.08
C MET A 89 -5.20 7.18 -8.49
N LYS A 90 -5.24 7.59 -7.21
CA LYS A 90 -4.05 7.62 -6.36
C LYS A 90 -3.56 6.18 -6.31
N LEU A 91 -2.62 5.82 -7.19
CA LEU A 91 -1.85 4.60 -6.97
C LEU A 91 -1.36 4.66 -5.52
N PRO A 92 -1.43 3.55 -4.77
CA PRO A 92 -0.73 3.51 -3.49
C PRO A 92 0.69 4.00 -3.73
N GLU A 93 1.12 5.00 -2.96
CA GLU A 93 2.46 5.55 -3.06
C GLU A 93 3.43 4.37 -3.08
N PRO A 94 4.27 4.18 -4.11
CA PRO A 94 4.99 2.91 -4.27
C PRO A 94 5.92 2.57 -3.10
N CYS A 95 6.33 3.57 -2.31
CA CYS A 95 7.10 3.41 -1.08
C CYS A 95 6.23 3.21 0.18
N ALA A 96 4.91 3.33 0.10
CA ALA A 96 4.01 3.05 1.22
C ALA A 96 4.07 1.56 1.57
N GLY A 97 4.59 1.25 2.76
CA GLY A 97 4.76 -0.12 3.25
C GLY A 97 6.00 -0.84 2.73
N PHE A 98 6.84 -0.20 1.90
CA PHE A 98 8.11 -0.77 1.47
C PHE A 98 9.19 -0.46 2.51
N VAL A 99 9.70 -1.50 3.20
CA VAL A 99 10.66 -1.36 4.29
C VAL A 99 12.07 -1.62 3.76
N CYS A 100 12.98 -0.69 4.04
CA CYS A 100 14.40 -0.80 3.73
C CYS A 100 15.21 -1.13 4.98
N GLU A 101 16.32 -1.83 4.80
CA GLU A 101 17.34 -1.99 5.85
C GLU A 101 17.94 -0.61 6.19
N PRO A 102 17.88 -0.15 7.44
CA PRO A 102 18.55 1.07 7.85
C PRO A 102 20.05 1.02 7.52
N PRO A 103 20.69 2.14 7.11
CA PRO A 103 20.16 3.50 6.99
C PRO A 103 19.55 3.85 5.61
N LYS A 104 19.19 2.85 4.78
CA LYS A 104 18.59 3.12 3.47
C LYS A 104 17.14 3.56 3.62
N VAL A 105 16.73 4.44 2.72
CA VAL A 105 15.34 4.92 2.62
C VAL A 105 14.73 4.45 1.29
N CYS A 106 13.41 4.29 1.26
CA CYS A 106 12.71 3.96 0.02
C CYS A 106 12.64 5.19 -0.89
N GLN A 107 13.06 5.02 -2.14
CA GLN A 107 12.98 6.04 -3.19
C GLN A 107 12.43 5.41 -4.48
N LEU A 108 11.84 6.23 -5.35
CA LEU A 108 11.32 5.76 -6.63
C LEU A 108 12.46 5.61 -7.65
N GLY A 109 12.62 4.40 -8.18
CA GLY A 109 13.49 4.10 -9.31
C GLY A 109 12.77 4.19 -10.65
N ASN A 110 13.31 3.47 -11.64
CA ASN A 110 12.71 3.37 -12.96
C ASN A 110 11.28 2.81 -12.88
N GLU A 111 10.39 3.30 -13.74
CA GLU A 111 8.98 2.90 -13.78
C GLU A 111 8.24 3.06 -12.44
N ARG A 112 8.69 3.98 -11.57
CA ARG A 112 8.14 4.21 -10.22
C ARG A 112 8.19 2.97 -9.30
N ARG A 113 9.14 2.05 -9.52
CA ARG A 113 9.36 0.92 -8.62
C ARG A 113 10.06 1.40 -7.33
N PRO A 114 9.66 0.91 -6.14
CA PRO A 114 10.37 1.22 -4.90
C PRO A 114 11.76 0.58 -4.88
N VAL A 115 12.78 1.35 -4.50
CA VAL A 115 14.17 0.90 -4.39
C VAL A 115 14.78 1.48 -3.12
N CYS A 116 15.53 0.66 -2.38
CA CYS A 116 16.29 1.12 -1.21
C CYS A 116 17.59 1.79 -1.63
N ARG A 117 17.76 3.06 -1.24
CA ARG A 117 18.96 3.86 -1.53
C ARG A 117 19.32 4.73 -0.33
N CYS A 118 20.54 5.25 -0.32
CA CYS A 118 20.92 6.28 0.64
C CYS A 118 20.11 7.55 0.41
N ALA A 119 19.78 8.26 1.49
CA ALA A 119 19.16 9.58 1.37
C ALA A 119 20.00 10.50 0.46
N GLU A 120 19.34 11.17 -0.47
CA GLU A 120 19.98 12.14 -1.36
C GLU A 120 20.03 13.53 -0.72
N THR A 121 18.96 13.86 0.01
CA THR A 121 18.75 15.11 0.70
C THR A 121 18.41 14.87 2.16
N CYS A 122 18.78 15.84 3.00
CA CYS A 122 18.40 15.88 4.40
C CYS A 122 17.84 17.27 4.70
N PRO A 123 16.92 17.39 5.67
CA PRO A 123 16.54 18.69 6.21
C PRO A 123 17.75 19.45 6.75
N ASP A 124 17.74 20.77 6.61
CA ASP A 124 18.77 21.65 7.17
C ASP A 124 18.44 22.05 8.62
N THR A 125 17.94 21.11 9.40
CA THR A 125 17.72 21.26 10.85
C THR A 125 19.04 21.14 11.59
N LEU A 126 19.25 21.99 12.60
CA LEU A 126 20.44 21.97 13.46
C LEU A 126 20.13 21.29 14.80
N GLU A 127 20.07 19.97 14.77
CA GLU A 127 19.84 19.09 15.92
C GLU A 127 21.08 18.20 16.07
N LEU A 128 22.16 18.79 16.59
CA LEU A 128 23.47 18.14 16.60
C LEU A 128 23.39 16.73 17.21
N VAL A 129 24.14 15.80 16.63
CA VAL A 129 24.31 14.43 17.14
C VAL A 129 25.76 14.00 17.08
N CYS A 130 26.17 13.14 18.02
CA CYS A 130 27.48 12.51 18.04
C CYS A 130 27.37 11.09 17.49
N GLY A 131 28.18 10.78 16.46
CA GLY A 131 28.29 9.44 15.90
C GLY A 131 29.22 8.53 16.72
N SER A 132 29.07 7.22 16.55
CA SER A 132 29.98 6.22 17.12
C SER A 132 31.41 6.32 16.60
N ASP A 133 31.63 7.05 15.50
CA ASP A 133 32.94 7.38 14.95
C ASP A 133 33.57 8.65 15.56
N GLY A 134 32.92 9.23 16.59
CA GLY A 134 33.39 10.44 17.26
C GLY A 134 33.19 11.72 16.46
N ALA A 135 32.52 11.66 15.30
CA ALA A 135 32.19 12.84 14.50
C ALA A 135 30.86 13.46 14.92
N THR A 136 30.80 14.80 14.90
CA THR A 136 29.55 15.54 15.12
C THR A 136 28.84 15.77 13.79
N TYR A 137 27.57 15.41 13.72
CA TYR A 137 26.70 15.63 12.58
C TYR A 137 25.65 16.69 12.90
N SER A 138 25.21 17.44 11.88
CA SER A 138 24.23 18.52 12.07
C SER A 138 22.84 18.03 12.45
N ASN A 139 22.48 16.79 12.06
CA ASN A 139 21.29 16.06 12.48
C ASN A 139 21.43 14.56 12.19
N ILE A 140 20.46 13.77 12.66
CA ILE A 140 20.44 12.31 12.50
C ILE A 140 20.42 11.86 11.03
N CYS A 141 19.71 12.59 10.15
CA CYS A 141 19.67 12.26 8.73
C CYS A 141 21.06 12.37 8.11
N ARG A 142 21.84 13.39 8.47
CA ARG A 142 23.21 13.58 7.95
C ARG A 142 24.16 12.49 8.44
N LEU A 143 23.99 12.02 9.68
CA LEU A 143 24.72 10.86 10.20
C LEU A 143 24.38 9.58 9.41
N GLU A 144 23.09 9.26 9.28
CA GLU A 144 22.63 8.06 8.56
C GLU A 144 23.01 8.09 7.07
N MET A 145 22.93 9.27 6.44
CA MET A 145 23.33 9.49 5.05
C MET A 145 24.84 9.24 4.86
N GLU A 146 25.68 9.71 5.79
CA GLU A 146 27.13 9.48 5.75
C GLU A 146 27.45 7.99 5.96
N ALA A 147 26.82 7.35 6.95
CA ALA A 147 26.93 5.91 7.21
C ALA A 147 26.59 5.10 5.94
N CYS A 148 25.47 5.44 5.31
CA CYS A 148 24.99 4.79 4.10
C CYS A 148 25.96 4.94 2.91
N ARG A 149 26.40 6.18 2.63
CA ARG A 149 27.23 6.48 1.46
C ARG A 149 28.65 5.93 1.59
N THR A 150 29.20 5.94 2.80
CA THR A 150 30.54 5.41 3.06
C THR A 150 30.55 3.93 3.38
N MET A 151 29.39 3.28 3.45
CA MET A 151 29.23 1.87 3.87
C MET A 151 29.91 1.59 5.22
N ARG A 152 29.87 2.57 6.13
CA ARG A 152 30.40 2.45 7.50
C ARG A 152 29.24 2.26 8.47
N ASP A 153 29.46 1.45 9.50
CA ASP A 153 28.51 1.28 10.60
C ASP A 153 28.67 2.43 11.61
N ILE A 154 28.17 3.60 11.23
CA ILE A 154 28.13 4.79 12.09
C ILE A 154 26.75 4.83 12.72
N ARG A 155 26.70 4.65 14.04
CA ARG A 155 25.46 4.68 14.82
C ARG A 155 25.39 5.96 15.62
N LEU A 156 24.17 6.37 15.96
CA LEU A 156 23.98 7.44 16.93
C LEU A 156 24.59 7.02 18.26
N HIS A 157 25.57 7.78 18.76
CA HIS A 157 26.14 7.59 20.09
C HIS A 157 25.33 8.36 21.14
N HIS A 158 25.18 9.68 20.96
CA HIS A 158 24.30 10.51 21.79
C HIS A 158 23.82 11.78 21.05
N SER A 159 22.78 12.42 21.57
CA SER A 159 22.34 13.75 21.12
C SER A 159 23.31 14.84 21.56
N GLY A 160 23.49 15.87 20.75
CA GLY A 160 24.47 16.95 20.95
C GLY A 160 25.79 16.70 20.23
N LYS A 161 26.70 17.68 20.28
CA LYS A 161 28.04 17.56 19.70
C LYS A 161 28.89 16.53 20.45
N CYS A 162 29.80 15.87 19.74
CA CYS A 162 30.84 15.07 20.39
C CYS A 162 31.71 15.97 21.27
N GLN A 163 32.11 15.44 22.42
CA GLN A 163 33.03 16.11 23.32
C GLN A 163 34.45 15.91 22.79
N ALA A 164 35.17 17.00 22.53
CA ALA A 164 36.61 16.93 22.34
C ALA A 164 37.21 16.44 23.65
N VAL A 165 37.90 15.31 23.61
CA VAL A 165 38.52 14.73 24.79
C VAL A 165 39.73 15.58 25.17
N SER A 166 39.51 16.69 25.89
CA SER A 166 40.59 17.50 26.47
C SER A 166 40.82 17.05 27.91
N GLY A 167 41.58 15.96 28.07
CA GLY A 167 42.11 15.48 29.34
C GLY A 167 43.40 14.68 29.11
N PRO A 168 44.42 14.77 29.98
CA PRO A 168 45.75 14.21 29.73
C PRO A 168 45.85 12.69 29.85
N ASN A 169 44.73 11.96 29.98
CA ASN A 169 44.69 10.49 29.94
C ASN A 169 43.26 10.03 29.62
N VAL A 170 42.99 9.68 28.36
CA VAL A 170 41.80 8.92 27.99
C VAL A 170 42.21 7.80 27.04
N ASN A 171 42.16 6.57 27.54
CA ASN A 171 42.05 5.39 26.69
C ASN A 171 40.68 5.47 26.02
N ILE A 172 40.64 5.49 24.69
CA ILE A 172 39.41 5.36 23.93
C ILE A 172 38.89 3.94 24.18
N VAL A 173 37.99 3.80 25.15
CA VAL A 173 37.22 2.56 25.30
C VAL A 173 36.13 2.65 24.24
N VAL A 174 36.46 2.19 23.03
CA VAL A 174 35.43 1.67 22.12
C VAL A 174 34.84 0.51 22.90
N GLN A 175 33.58 0.61 23.35
CA GLN A 175 32.95 -0.46 24.13
C GLN A 175 32.66 -1.65 23.22
N ASP A 176 33.71 -2.40 22.92
CA ASP A 176 33.65 -3.84 22.86
C ASP A 176 34.40 -4.34 24.11
N GLU A 177 33.60 -4.88 25.04
CA GLU A 177 34.00 -5.71 26.19
C GLU A 177 34.64 -5.07 27.45
N VAL A 178 33.78 -4.87 28.45
CA VAL A 178 33.93 -5.11 29.90
C VAL A 178 35.35 -5.06 30.52
N GLU A 179 35.59 -4.09 31.40
CA GLU A 179 36.14 -4.38 32.74
C GLU A 179 35.82 -3.26 33.75
N ALA A 180 35.59 -3.70 34.99
CA ALA A 180 34.92 -3.01 36.09
C ALA A 180 35.45 -1.61 36.47
N TYR A 181 34.52 -0.64 36.62
CA TYR A 181 34.67 0.42 37.60
C TYR A 181 33.68 0.20 38.75
N GLN A 182 34.23 -0.13 39.91
CA GLN A 182 33.49 -0.42 41.12
C GLN A 182 32.62 0.77 41.56
N GLY A 183 31.34 0.48 41.82
CA GLY A 183 30.58 1.18 42.86
C GLY A 183 29.83 2.44 42.43
N LYS A 184 28.58 2.26 41.98
CA LYS A 184 27.38 2.94 42.51
C LYS A 184 26.14 2.30 41.87
N LYS A 185 25.39 1.55 42.68
CA LYS A 185 24.09 0.96 42.29
C LYS A 185 23.05 2.08 42.14
N ASN A 186 22.18 1.89 41.15
CA ASN A 186 20.94 2.64 40.86
C ASN A 186 21.13 3.94 40.06
N VAL A 187 21.15 3.81 38.74
CA VAL A 187 20.54 4.80 37.85
C VAL A 187 19.46 4.08 37.06
N GLN A 188 18.19 4.38 37.37
CA GLN A 188 17.08 3.97 36.52
C GLN A 188 17.17 4.75 35.21
N TYR A 189 17.29 4.03 34.10
CA TYR A 189 17.02 4.62 32.80
C TYR A 189 15.51 4.79 32.66
N ASN A 190 15.04 6.02 32.85
CA ASN A 190 13.72 6.39 32.39
C ASN A 190 13.75 6.38 30.86
N HIS A 191 13.10 5.39 30.26
CA HIS A 191 12.81 5.38 28.83
C HIS A 191 12.11 6.69 28.46
N VAL A 192 12.82 7.56 27.73
CA VAL A 192 12.20 8.71 27.08
C VAL A 192 11.35 8.15 25.93
N LYS A 193 10.04 8.00 26.17
CA LYS A 193 9.04 7.67 25.15
C LYS A 193 8.91 8.86 24.20
N PHE A 194 9.20 8.66 22.92
CA PHE A 194 8.85 9.62 21.87
C PHE A 194 7.44 9.35 21.32
N PRO A 195 6.64 10.38 20.95
CA PRO A 195 5.18 10.27 20.83
C PRO A 195 4.64 9.69 19.51
N TRP A 196 5.46 9.11 18.63
CA TRP A 196 4.99 8.65 17.30
C TRP A 196 5.08 7.14 17.06
N GLN A 197 5.42 6.32 18.07
CA GLN A 197 5.46 4.85 17.95
C GLN A 197 4.14 4.13 18.32
N GLN A 198 2.98 4.79 18.21
CA GLN A 198 1.69 4.13 18.44
C GLN A 198 0.94 3.90 17.12
N THR A 199 1.15 2.70 16.56
CA THR A 199 0.31 1.93 15.61
C THR A 199 1.32 1.01 14.87
N TYR A 200 1.53 -0.27 15.16
CA TYR A 200 0.63 -1.37 15.46
C TYR A 200 1.43 -2.42 16.25
N PHE A 201 1.05 -2.71 17.49
CA PHE A 201 1.27 -4.02 18.07
C PHE A 201 -0.06 -4.44 18.69
N SER A 202 -0.88 -5.11 17.88
CA SER A 202 -2.00 -5.88 18.38
C SER A 202 -1.87 -7.33 17.87
N ALA A 203 -2.18 -8.24 18.79
CA ALA A 203 -2.44 -9.66 18.63
C ALA A 203 -1.25 -10.62 18.41
N SER A 204 -0.89 -11.27 19.52
CA SER A 204 -0.96 -12.72 19.74
C SER A 204 -0.19 -13.68 18.81
N CYS A 205 0.80 -14.37 19.41
CA CYS A 205 1.04 -15.78 19.12
C CYS A 205 1.27 -16.55 20.44
N LEU A 206 0.20 -17.19 20.89
CA LEU A 206 0.20 -18.38 21.73
C LEU A 206 0.44 -19.61 20.82
N LEU A 207 1.09 -20.65 21.38
CA LEU A 207 1.34 -22.02 20.85
C LEU A 207 2.49 -22.11 19.82
N ALA A 208 3.44 -23.07 19.82
CA ALA A 208 3.68 -24.36 20.48
C ALA A 208 5.23 -24.60 20.44
N GLY A 209 5.93 -25.30 21.35
CA GLY A 209 5.82 -26.73 21.68
C GLY A 209 6.80 -27.60 20.83
N ARG A 210 7.77 -28.26 21.52
CA ARG A 210 8.68 -29.37 21.07
C ARG A 210 9.80 -28.97 20.07
N LYS A 211 11.06 -29.44 20.20
CA LYS A 211 11.63 -30.67 20.77
C LYS A 211 12.80 -30.37 21.70
#